data_AF-A0A2E6BK38-F1
#
_entry.id   AF-A0A2E6BK38-F1
#
_cell.length_a   1.000
_cell.length_b   1.000
_cell.length_c   1.000
_cell.angle_alpha   90.00
_cell.angle_beta   90.00
_cell.angle_gamma   90.00
#
_symmetry.space_group_name_H-M   'P 1'
#
loop_
_entity.id
_entity.type
_entity.pdbx_description
1 polymer ?
#
loop_
_entity_poly.entity_id
_entity_poly.type
_entity_poly.pdbx_seq_one_letter_code
_entity_poly.pdbx_strand_id
1 'polypeptide(L)' 'MRNIIGILTLIYFIPGIYACDFLNYEGYADLTNLMGKNSKFYDAYKQGKCVLDSALKDLPIEQRKILANLIAKSYIIGK' A
#
# COMPACT_ATOMS: atom_id res chain seq x y z
N MET A 1 -5.11 7.58 -40.96
CA MET A 1 -4.41 6.77 -39.93
C MET A 1 -3.34 7.58 -39.17
N ARG A 2 -3.63 8.83 -38.77
CA ARG A 2 -2.66 9.68 -38.04
C ARG A 2 -3.06 9.93 -36.58
N ASN A 3 -4.34 9.70 -36.26
CA ASN A 3 -4.91 9.99 -34.94
C ASN A 3 -4.97 8.77 -34.00
N ILE A 4 -4.60 7.58 -34.48
CA ILE A 4 -4.61 6.35 -33.67
C ILE A 4 -3.30 6.22 -32.86
N ILE A 5 -2.21 6.81 -33.36
CA ILE A 5 -0.88 6.74 -32.74
C ILE A 5 -0.84 7.56 -31.43
N GLY A 6 -1.65 8.63 -31.32
CA GLY A 6 -1.70 9.47 -30.11
C GLY A 6 -2.46 8.85 -28.92
N ILE A 7 -3.30 7.83 -29.15
CA ILE A 7 -4.07 7.16 -28.09
C ILE A 7 -3.23 6.06 -27.42
N LEU A 8 -2.33 5.42 -28.17
CA LEU A 8 -1.45 4.36 -27.64
C LEU A 8 -0.38 4.88 -26.67
N THR A 9 0.02 6.16 -26.76
CA THR A 9 1.00 6.75 -25.85
C THR A 9 0.42 7.10 -24.47
N LEU A 10 -0.90 7.24 -24.32
CA LEU A 10 -1.52 7.53 -23.02
C LEU A 10 -1.63 6.30 -22.11
N ILE A 11 -1.67 5.09 -22.68
CA ILE A 11 -1.84 3.85 -21.92
C ILE A 11 -0.51 3.41 -21.27
N TYR A 12 0.63 3.96 -21.71
CA TYR A 12 1.96 3.57 -21.23
C TYR A 12 2.34 4.18 -19.86
N PHE A 13 1.55 5.11 -19.33
CA PHE A 13 1.80 5.82 -18.07
C PHE A 13 0.86 5.42 -16.92
N ILE A 14 0.54 4.13 -16.78
CA ILE A 14 -0.08 3.62 -15.55
C ILE A 14 0.95 2.80 -14.77
N PRO A 15 1.94 3.43 -14.10
CA PRO A 15 2.76 2.69 -13.16
C PRO A 15 1.92 2.39 -11.90
N GLY A 16 1.68 1.10 -11.64
CA GLY A 16 1.68 0.59 -10.27
C GLY A 16 0.37 0.56 -9.46
N ILE A 17 -0.82 0.75 -10.04
CA ILE A 17 -2.07 0.72 -9.24
C ILE A 17 -2.50 -0.71 -8.82
N TYR A 18 -1.86 -1.78 -9.33
CA TYR A 18 -2.37 -3.15 -9.19
C TYR A 18 -1.74 -4.00 -8.06
N ALA A 19 -0.95 -3.42 -7.14
CA ALA A 19 -0.25 -4.23 -6.13
C ALA A 19 -1.10 -4.64 -4.91
N CYS A 20 -2.33 -4.14 -4.74
CA CYS A 20 -3.02 -4.15 -3.44
C CYS A 20 -4.42 -4.79 -3.42
N ASP A 21 -4.82 -5.48 -4.49
CA ASP A 21 -6.18 -6.04 -4.60
C ASP A 21 -6.37 -7.39 -3.87
N PHE A 22 -5.31 -7.94 -3.24
CA PHE A 22 -5.31 -9.27 -2.62
C PHE A 22 -5.13 -9.28 -1.10
N LEU A 23 -5.31 -8.15 -0.40
CA LEU A 23 -5.25 -8.12 1.07
C LEU A 23 -6.56 -8.64 1.72
N ASN A 24 -7.00 -9.84 1.36
CA ASN A 24 -7.93 -10.64 2.15
C ASN A 24 -7.11 -11.46 3.16
N TYR A 25 -6.54 -10.78 4.16
CA TYR A 25 -5.90 -11.48 5.28
C TYR A 25 -6.95 -11.64 6.39
N GLU A 26 -7.37 -12.89 6.64
CA GLU A 26 -8.49 -13.22 7.55
C GLU A 26 -8.31 -12.72 8.99
N GLY A 27 -7.06 -12.42 9.42
CA GLY A 27 -6.78 -11.83 10.72
C GLY A 27 -7.07 -10.31 10.83
N TYR A 28 -7.48 -9.64 9.75
CA TYR A 28 -7.65 -8.18 9.72
C TYR A 28 -9.10 -7.71 9.98
N ALA A 29 -10.06 -8.66 10.02
CA ALA A 29 -11.48 -8.37 10.14
C ALA A 29 -11.82 -7.49 11.36
N ASP A 30 -11.09 -7.66 12.46
CA ASP A 30 -11.31 -6.94 13.72
C ASP A 30 -10.83 -5.48 13.68
N LEU A 31 -9.64 -5.23 13.10
CA LEU A 31 -9.07 -3.89 12.94
C LEU A 31 -9.88 -3.01 11.97
N THR A 32 -10.47 -3.61 10.94
CA THR A 32 -11.39 -2.93 10.03
C THR A 32 -12.65 -2.39 10.70
N ASN A 33 -13.17 -3.10 11.71
CA ASN A 33 -14.35 -2.66 12.43
C ASN A 33 -14.04 -1.48 13.36
N LEU A 34 -12.81 -1.40 13.87
CA LEU A 34 -12.36 -0.33 14.76
C LEU A 34 -12.06 0.99 14.03
N MET A 35 -11.51 0.92 12.80
CA MET A 35 -11.07 2.09 12.03
C MET A 35 -12.18 2.72 11.16
N GLY A 36 -13.34 2.05 11.06
CA GLY A 36 -14.41 2.39 10.14
C GLY A 36 -14.02 2.07 8.68
N LYS A 37 -14.58 0.99 8.12
CA LYS A 37 -14.26 0.47 6.77
C LYS A 37 -14.35 1.48 5.62
N ASN A 38 -15.03 2.62 5.81
CA ASN A 38 -15.19 3.68 4.79
C ASN A 38 -14.50 5.00 5.20
N SER A 39 -13.59 4.97 6.17
CA SER A 39 -12.87 6.17 6.60
C SER A 39 -11.65 6.44 5.71
N LYS A 40 -11.35 7.72 5.46
CA LYS A 40 -10.11 8.13 4.77
C LYS A 40 -8.86 7.60 5.46
N PHE A 41 -8.94 7.43 6.79
CA PHE A 41 -7.87 6.86 7.59
C PHE A 41 -7.65 5.38 7.27
N TYR A 42 -8.73 4.60 7.18
CA TYR A 42 -8.65 3.19 6.81
C TYR A 42 -8.10 3.00 5.38
N ASP A 43 -8.54 3.84 4.43
CA ASP A 43 -8.02 3.80 3.05
C ASP A 43 -6.52 4.11 2.99
N ALA A 44 -6.10 5.18 3.69
CA ALA A 44 -4.69 5.56 3.79
C ALA A 44 -3.85 4.47 4.48
N TYR A 45 -4.39 3.83 5.52
CA TYR A 45 -3.76 2.70 6.18
C TYR A 45 -3.55 1.52 5.21
N LYS A 46 -4.60 1.13 4.47
CA LYS A 46 -4.55 0.00 3.53
C LYS A 46 -3.52 0.25 2.43
N GLN A 47 -3.53 1.46 1.87
CA GLN A 47 -2.58 1.88 0.85
C GLN A 47 -1.15 1.89 1.38
N GLY A 48 -0.91 2.51 2.55
CA GLY A 48 0.41 2.59 3.17
C GLY A 48 0.99 1.21 3.50
N LYS A 49 0.16 0.32 4.07
CA LYS A 49 0.55 -1.06 4.35
C LYS A 49 0.97 -1.78 3.07
N CYS A 50 0.18 -1.68 2.00
CA CYS A 50 0.48 -2.38 0.77
C CYS A 50 1.78 -1.92 0.11
N VAL A 51 2.03 -0.61 0.08
CA VAL A 51 3.28 -0.05 -0.45
C VAL A 51 4.46 -0.55 0.37
N LEU A 52 4.32 -0.57 1.70
CA LEU A 52 5.35 -1.07 2.61
C LEU A 52 5.60 -2.58 2.40
N ASP A 53 4.55 -3.39 2.37
CA ASP A 53 4.66 -4.85 2.17
C ASP A 53 5.34 -5.17 0.82
N SER A 54 5.02 -4.41 -0.23
CA SER A 54 5.65 -4.54 -1.55
C SER A 54 7.12 -4.15 -1.54
N ALA A 55 7.49 -3.07 -0.84
CA ALA A 55 8.87 -2.62 -0.71
C ALA A 55 9.74 -3.61 0.09
N LEU A 56 9.13 -4.37 1.00
CA LEU A 56 9.83 -5.30 1.90
C LEU A 56 9.71 -6.77 1.50
N LYS A 57 9.11 -7.06 0.33
CA LYS A 57 8.76 -8.42 -0.11
C LYS A 57 9.97 -9.37 -0.20
N ASP A 58 11.18 -8.84 -0.41
CA ASP A 58 12.40 -9.62 -0.58
C ASP A 58 13.16 -9.83 0.75
N LEU A 59 12.69 -9.21 1.85
CA LEU A 59 13.29 -9.34 3.17
C LEU A 59 12.66 -10.48 3.97
N PRO A 60 13.41 -11.15 4.86
CA PRO A 60 12.85 -12.08 5.86
C PRO A 60 11.83 -11.39 6.77
N ILE A 61 10.83 -12.15 7.24
CA ILE A 61 9.73 -11.63 8.08
C ILE A 61 10.22 -10.85 9.31
N GLU A 62 11.31 -11.29 9.95
CA GLU A 62 11.88 -10.61 11.12
C GLU A 62 12.46 -9.24 10.77
N GLN A 63 13.10 -9.10 9.61
CA GLN A 63 13.61 -7.81 9.14
C GLN A 63 12.46 -6.87 8.77
N ARG A 64 11.36 -7.39 8.22
CA ARG A 64 10.16 -6.58 7.92
C ARG A 64 9.56 -5.99 9.20
N LYS A 65 9.44 -6.79 10.26
CA LYS A 65 8.93 -6.34 11.57
C LYS A 65 9.81 -5.24 12.16
N ILE A 66 11.13 -5.42 12.11
CA ILE A 66 12.09 -4.42 12.60
C ILE A 66 11.90 -3.10 11.85
N LEU A 67 11.85 -3.15 10.51
CA LEU A 67 11.72 -1.93 9.72
C LEU A 67 10.37 -1.23 9.92
N ALA A 68 9.27 -1.98 9.99
CA ALA A 68 7.94 -1.43 10.30
C ALA A 68 7.93 -0.71 11.66
N ASN A 69 8.61 -1.26 12.68
CA ASN A 69 8.74 -0.63 13.99
C ASN A 69 9.59 0.66 13.94
N LEU A 70 10.69 0.66 13.17
CA LEU A 70 11.51 1.85 12.98
C LEU A 70 10.73 2.99 12.31
N ILE A 71 9.94 2.67 11.28
CA ILE A 71 9.06 3.65 10.61
C ILE A 71 8.00 4.17 11.59
N ALA A 72 7.37 3.31 12.40
CA ALA A 72 6.41 3.76 13.39
C ALA A 72 7.05 4.72 14.41
N LYS A 73 8.26 4.41 14.88
CA LYS A 73 9.00 5.25 15.84
C LYS A 73 9.38 6.62 15.27
N SER A 74 9.64 6.75 13.97
CA SER A 74 10.03 8.06 13.40
C SER A 74 8.92 9.10 13.52
N TYR A 75 7.66 8.70 13.55
CA TYR A 75 6.52 9.61 13.76
C TYR A 75 6.34 10.04 15.22
N ILE A 76 6.96 9.35 16.17
CA ILE A 76 6.95 9.69 17.60
C ILE A 76 8.10 10.65 17.92
N ILE A 77 9.24 10.46 17.28
CA ILE A 77 10.46 11.26 17.51
C ILE A 77 10.43 12.59 16.75
N GLY A 78 9.71 12.66 15.64
CA GLY A 78 9.62 13.85 14.79
C GLY A 78 8.64 14.93 15.25
N LYS A 79 8.31 15.02 16.54
CA LYS A 79 7.39 16.02 17.10
C LYS A 79 7.98 16.74 18.29
#